data_AF-A0A835LW26-F1
#
_entry.id   AF-A0A835LW26-F1
#
_cell.length_a   1.000
_cell.length_b   1.000
_cell.length_c   1.000
_cell.angle_alpha   90.00
_cell.angle_beta   90.00
_cell.angle_gamma   90.00
#
_symmetry.space_group_name_H-M   'P 1'
#
loop_
_entity.id
_entity.type
_entity.pdbx_description
1 polymer ?
#
loop_
_entity_poly.entity_id
_entity_poly.type
_entity_poly.pdbx_seq_one_letter_code
_entity_poly.pdbx_strand_id
1 'polypeptide(L)'
;MFIDFASLDMIVNKITCNIKFASRCLPSTKAFGQIDVYMWRWLVSRVSQFLSCFQEVKALRKAKRKNLVIPSVKKQGSGDNTFEGATVLEAKTGFYEKPIATLDFTSLYPSIMMAYNPCYCNLVTPEDVCKFNLPPKCVNKTPSSETFVKSNLQKGILPEILEELLAARKRAKPYWKKQRIHLRRL
;
A
#
# COMPACT_ATOMS: atom_id res chain seq x y z
N MET A 1 4.44 56.00 15.38
CA MET A 1 4.59 54.79 14.56
C MET A 1 3.49 53.82 14.97
N PHE A 2 2.28 54.03 14.44
CA PHE A 2 1.11 53.19 14.74
C PHE A 2 1.15 52.00 13.80
N ILE A 3 1.34 50.79 14.33
CA ILE A 3 1.19 49.56 13.57
C ILE A 3 -0.31 49.33 13.41
N ASP A 4 -0.80 49.33 12.16
CA ASP A 4 -2.21 49.14 11.82
C ASP A 4 -2.80 47.89 12.50
N PHE A 5 -3.89 48.09 13.24
CA PHE A 5 -4.64 47.04 13.94
C PHE A 5 -5.10 45.93 12.96
N ALA A 6 -5.38 46.29 11.71
CA ALA A 6 -5.76 45.36 10.64
C ALA A 6 -4.64 44.37 10.24
N SER A 7 -3.37 44.78 10.37
CA SER A 7 -2.22 43.92 10.05
C SER A 7 -2.02 42.85 11.14
N LEU A 8 -2.29 43.21 12.40
CA LEU A 8 -2.29 42.30 13.54
C LEU A 8 -3.41 41.26 13.43
N ASP A 9 -4.62 41.65 13.05
CA ASP A 9 -5.73 40.71 12.86
C ASP A 9 -5.48 39.73 11.70
N MET A 10 -4.84 40.17 10.61
CA MET A 10 -4.47 39.26 9.53
C MET A 10 -3.42 38.24 9.97
N ILE A 11 -2.44 38.65 10.77
CA ILE A 11 -1.41 37.76 11.32
C ILE A 11 -2.02 36.78 12.32
N VAL A 12 -2.86 37.27 13.25
CA VAL A 12 -3.55 36.42 14.24
C VAL A 12 -4.46 35.42 13.55
N ASN A 13 -5.20 35.82 12.52
CA ASN A 13 -6.04 34.92 11.71
C ASN A 13 -5.20 33.88 10.96
N LYS A 14 -4.05 34.27 10.41
CA LYS A 14 -3.15 33.33 9.71
C LYS A 14 -2.53 32.32 10.67
N ILE A 15 -2.15 32.74 11.87
CA ILE A 15 -1.64 31.87 12.94
C ILE A 15 -2.75 30.95 13.46
N THR A 16 -3.94 31.48 13.77
CA THR A 16 -5.06 30.62 14.22
C THR A 16 -5.51 29.65 13.14
N CYS A 17 -5.52 30.04 11.87
CA CYS A 17 -5.84 29.13 10.76
C CYS A 17 -4.78 28.02 10.65
N ASN A 18 -3.49 28.35 10.76
CA ASN A 18 -2.40 27.36 10.79
C ASN A 18 -2.48 26.43 12.00
N ILE A 19 -2.78 26.95 13.20
CA ILE A 19 -2.96 26.15 14.41
C ILE A 19 -4.18 25.22 14.28
N LYS A 20 -5.28 25.72 13.70
CA LYS A 20 -6.51 24.96 13.47
C LYS A 20 -6.32 23.88 12.39
N PHE A 21 -5.50 24.17 11.38
CA PHE A 21 -5.09 23.18 10.37
C PHE A 21 -4.17 22.12 10.99
N ALA A 22 -3.17 22.54 11.76
CA ALA A 22 -2.26 21.64 12.45
C ALA A 22 -3.01 20.74 13.44
N SER A 23 -3.90 21.28 14.27
CA SER A 23 -4.68 20.51 15.25
C SER A 23 -5.62 19.49 14.59
N ARG A 24 -6.09 19.76 13.37
CA ARG A 24 -6.90 18.84 12.57
C ARG A 24 -6.07 17.74 11.91
N CYS A 25 -4.81 18.02 11.55
CA CYS A 25 -3.87 17.06 10.97
C CYS A 25 -3.16 16.20 12.02
N LEU A 26 -2.98 16.71 13.25
CA LEU A 26 -2.25 16.05 14.34
C LEU A 26 -2.77 14.64 14.72
N PRO A 27 -4.09 14.35 14.76
CA PRO A 27 -4.59 13.02 15.09
C PRO A 27 -4.20 11.96 14.03
N SER A 28 -4.21 12.32 12.75
CA SER A 28 -3.79 11.44 11.66
C SER A 28 -2.28 11.21 11.67
N THR A 29 -1.48 12.22 12.04
CA THR A 29 -0.02 12.08 12.15
C THR A 29 0.40 11.31 13.40
N LYS A 30 -0.33 11.41 14.53
CA LYS A 30 -0.09 10.59 15.73
C LYS A 30 -0.31 9.10 15.48
N ALA A 31 -1.36 8.74 14.74
CA ALA A 31 -1.61 7.35 14.34
C ALA A 31 -0.51 6.78 13.44
N PHE A 32 0.13 7.63 12.61
CA PHE A 32 1.28 7.25 11.78
C PHE A 32 2.60 7.22 12.59
N GLY A 33 2.80 8.17 13.51
CA GLY A 33 3.99 8.27 14.36
C GLY A 33 4.12 7.13 15.37
N GLN A 34 3.00 6.52 15.77
CA GLN A 34 2.99 5.31 16.62
C GLN A 34 3.48 4.06 15.87
N ILE A 35 3.59 4.11 14.54
CA ILE A 35 4.13 3.03 13.70
C ILE A 35 5.65 3.18 13.51
N ASP A 36 6.18 4.42 13.47
CA ASP A 36 7.61 4.77 13.56
C ASP A 36 7.83 6.30 13.62
N VAL A 37 8.64 6.79 14.58
CA VAL A 37 8.88 8.24 14.78
C VAL A 37 9.80 8.84 13.69
N TYR A 38 10.79 8.09 13.22
CA TYR A 38 11.71 8.52 12.15
C TYR A 38 11.03 8.70 10.79
N MET A 39 9.84 8.13 10.65
CA MET A 39 9.09 8.03 9.42
C MET A 39 8.40 9.37 9.08
N TRP A 40 7.98 10.15 10.08
CA TRP A 40 7.26 11.41 9.85
C TRP A 40 8.12 12.48 9.14
N ARG A 41 9.41 12.57 9.46
CA ARG A 41 10.33 13.53 8.82
C ARG A 41 10.55 13.21 7.33
N TRP A 42 10.60 11.92 6.98
CA TRP A 42 10.72 11.48 5.60
C TRP A 42 9.41 11.66 4.81
N LEU A 43 8.26 11.47 5.46
CA LEU A 43 6.94 11.65 4.84
C LEU A 43 6.74 13.09 4.35
N VAL A 44 7.22 14.08 5.08
CA VAL A 44 7.09 15.51 4.71
C VAL A 44 8.08 15.91 3.61
N SER A 45 9.30 15.37 3.62
CA SER A 45 10.35 15.80 2.68
C SER A 45 10.38 15.03 1.36
N ARG A 46 9.98 13.75 1.31
CA ARG A 46 10.09 12.90 0.11
C ARG A 46 8.98 11.85 0.03
N VAL A 47 7.75 12.27 -0.24
CA VAL A 47 6.56 11.40 -0.29
C VAL A 47 6.73 10.19 -1.21
N SER A 48 7.37 10.34 -2.38
CA SER A 48 7.57 9.24 -3.32
C SER A 48 8.57 8.19 -2.79
N GLN A 49 9.70 8.62 -2.24
CA GLN A 49 10.73 7.73 -1.70
C GLN A 49 10.29 7.07 -0.38
N PHE A 50 9.44 7.76 0.37
CA PHE A 50 8.88 7.30 1.63
C PHE A 50 8.14 5.96 1.50
N LEU A 51 7.33 5.80 0.45
CA LEU A 51 6.52 4.59 0.28
C LEU A 51 7.41 3.36 0.05
N SER A 52 8.46 3.50 -0.76
CA SER A 52 9.45 2.45 -1.02
C SER A 52 10.19 2.07 0.26
N CYS A 53 10.70 3.06 1.01
CA CYS A 53 11.39 2.81 2.28
C CYS A 53 10.46 2.16 3.31
N PHE A 54 9.18 2.55 3.35
CA PHE A 54 8.20 1.94 4.26
C PHE A 54 7.99 0.45 3.95
N GLN A 55 7.88 0.09 2.67
CA GLN A 55 7.76 -1.30 2.24
C GLN A 55 9.01 -2.12 2.60
N GLU A 56 10.20 -1.56 2.36
CA GLU A 56 11.48 -2.20 2.72
C GLU A 56 11.61 -2.43 4.24
N VAL A 57 11.30 -1.42 5.05
CA VAL A 57 11.35 -1.54 6.53
C VAL A 57 10.38 -2.61 7.02
N LYS A 58 9.15 -2.67 6.46
CA LYS A 58 8.18 -3.72 6.80
C LYS A 58 8.67 -5.10 6.39
N ALA A 59 9.23 -5.23 5.20
CA ALA A 59 9.83 -6.48 4.72
C ALA A 59 10.98 -6.93 5.63
N LEU A 60 11.92 -6.04 5.96
CA LEU A 60 13.06 -6.32 6.84
C LEU A 60 12.62 -6.77 8.25
N ARG A 61 11.65 -6.07 8.85
CA ARG A 61 11.10 -6.46 10.17
C ARG A 61 10.45 -7.84 10.15
N LYS A 62 9.80 -8.21 9.04
CA LYS A 62 9.14 -9.51 8.90
C LYS A 62 10.15 -10.61 8.57
N ALA A 63 11.14 -10.32 7.72
CA ALA A 63 12.24 -11.21 7.40
C ALA A 63 13.07 -11.56 8.65
N LYS A 64 13.40 -10.58 9.50
CA LYS A 64 14.10 -10.80 10.78
C LYS A 64 13.35 -11.78 11.70
N ARG A 65 12.01 -11.70 11.75
CA ARG A 65 11.18 -12.63 12.53
C ARG A 65 11.20 -14.06 12.01
N LYS A 66 11.39 -14.23 10.70
CA LYS A 66 11.47 -15.53 10.03
C LYS A 66 12.91 -16.02 9.82
N ASN A 67 13.91 -15.33 10.39
CA ASN A 67 15.35 -15.60 10.21
C ASN A 67 15.77 -15.65 8.73
N LEU A 68 15.20 -14.76 7.90
CA LEU A 68 15.51 -14.64 6.48
C LEU A 68 16.45 -13.46 6.23
N VAL A 69 17.41 -13.66 5.34
CA VAL A 69 18.35 -12.62 4.89
C VAL A 69 17.86 -12.06 3.57
N ILE A 70 17.76 -10.73 3.48
CA ILE A 70 17.41 -10.05 2.23
C ILE A 70 18.72 -9.73 1.48
N PRO A 71 18.94 -10.28 0.28
CA PRO A 71 20.12 -9.96 -0.50
C PRO A 71 20.08 -8.51 -0.99
N SER A 72 21.20 -7.81 -0.88
CA SER A 72 21.37 -6.48 -1.45
C SER A 72 21.75 -6.61 -2.93
N VAL A 73 20.74 -6.86 -3.77
CA VAL A 73 20.93 -6.92 -5.22
C VAL A 73 21.00 -5.49 -5.73
N LYS A 74 22.18 -5.06 -6.18
CA LYS A 74 22.29 -3.80 -6.92
C LYS A 74 21.45 -3.98 -8.18
N LYS A 75 20.51 -3.06 -8.44
CA LYS A 75 19.83 -2.98 -9.74
C LYS A 75 20.91 -2.73 -10.80
N GLN A 76 21.48 -3.80 -11.36
CA GLN A 76 22.05 -3.71 -12.70
C GLN A 76 20.88 -3.28 -13.57
N GLY A 77 21.08 -2.24 -14.37
CA GLY A 77 20.07 -1.77 -15.32
C GLY A 77 19.81 -2.88 -16.33
N SER A 78 18.97 -3.85 -15.96
CA SER A 78 18.37 -4.79 -16.89
C SER A 78 17.46 -3.95 -17.76
N GLY A 79 17.92 -3.69 -18.99
CA GLY A 79 17.28 -2.79 -19.94
C GLY A 79 15.80 -3.10 -20.14
N ASP A 80 15.04 -2.06 -20.40
CA ASP A 80 13.80 -1.95 -21.20
C ASP A 80 12.83 -3.13 -21.35
N ASN A 81 12.81 -4.09 -20.41
CA ASN A 81 11.72 -5.03 -20.29
C ASN A 81 10.56 -4.30 -19.61
N THR A 82 9.88 -3.50 -20.42
CA THR A 82 8.60 -2.91 -20.06
C THR A 82 7.62 -4.04 -19.78
N PHE A 83 7.06 -4.06 -18.57
CA PHE A 83 6.07 -5.04 -18.19
C PHE A 83 4.72 -4.64 -18.78
N GLU A 84 3.98 -5.62 -19.32
CA GLU A 84 2.62 -5.39 -19.80
C GLU A 84 1.72 -4.97 -18.62
N GLY A 85 1.05 -3.83 -18.80
CA GLY A 85 0.21 -3.21 -17.78
C GLY A 85 -1.20 -3.80 -17.72
N ALA A 86 -2.14 -3.02 -17.21
CA ALA A 86 -3.55 -3.40 -17.19
C ALA A 86 -4.17 -3.25 -18.59
N THR A 87 -5.00 -4.21 -18.98
CA THR A 87 -5.84 -4.11 -20.17
C THR A 87 -7.01 -3.16 -19.92
N VAL A 88 -7.24 -2.22 -20.84
CA VAL A 88 -8.40 -1.33 -20.83
C VAL A 88 -9.38 -1.82 -21.90
N LEU A 89 -10.63 -2.06 -21.50
CA LEU A 89 -11.68 -2.43 -22.45
C LEU A 89 -12.13 -1.20 -23.24
N GLU A 90 -12.43 -1.40 -24.52
CA GLU A 90 -12.97 -0.33 -25.36
C GLU A 90 -14.36 0.10 -24.89
N ALA A 91 -14.54 1.41 -24.69
CA ALA A 91 -15.79 1.97 -24.23
C ALA A 91 -16.76 2.15 -25.41
N LYS A 92 -18.00 1.69 -25.24
CA LYS A 92 -19.10 1.98 -26.17
C LYS A 92 -19.59 3.40 -25.94
N THR A 93 -19.27 4.31 -26.86
CA THR A 93 -19.69 5.72 -26.80
C THR A 93 -21.17 5.85 -27.13
N GLY A 94 -21.87 6.69 -26.36
CA GLY A 94 -23.31 6.90 -26.53
C GLY A 94 -23.95 7.49 -25.29
N PHE A 95 -25.19 7.93 -25.42
CA PHE A 95 -26.02 8.36 -24.29
C PHE A 95 -26.83 7.16 -23.79
N TYR A 96 -26.79 6.93 -22.48
CA TYR A 96 -27.48 5.80 -21.85
C TYR A 96 -28.63 6.33 -20.97
N GLU A 97 -29.87 6.04 -21.37
CA GLU A 97 -31.07 6.40 -20.60
C GLU A 97 -31.29 5.48 -19.39
N LYS A 98 -30.78 4.24 -19.44
CA LYS A 98 -30.91 3.26 -18.36
C LYS A 98 -29.74 3.38 -17.38
N PRO A 99 -29.96 3.22 -16.07
CA PRO A 99 -28.89 3.30 -15.08
C PRO A 99 -27.87 2.17 -15.28
N ILE A 100 -26.59 2.53 -15.25
CA ILE A 100 -25.47 1.59 -15.40
C ILE A 100 -24.95 1.20 -14.02
N ALA A 101 -24.90 -0.09 -13.72
CA ALA A 101 -24.29 -0.60 -12.50
C ALA A 101 -22.76 -0.65 -12.66
N THR A 102 -22.02 -0.04 -11.74
CA THR A 102 -20.56 -0.12 -11.67
C THR A 102 -20.14 -1.18 -10.65
N LEU A 103 -19.28 -2.11 -11.09
CA LEU A 103 -18.79 -3.23 -10.28
C LEU A 103 -17.27 -3.14 -10.16
N ASP A 104 -16.80 -2.72 -8.98
CA ASP A 104 -15.37 -2.58 -8.70
C ASP A 104 -14.91 -3.59 -7.65
N PHE A 105 -13.77 -4.23 -7.89
CA PHE A 105 -13.12 -5.07 -6.89
C PHE A 105 -12.50 -4.23 -5.78
N THR A 106 -12.80 -4.58 -4.52
CA THR A 106 -12.14 -3.93 -3.38
C THR A 106 -10.71 -4.45 -3.23
N SER A 107 -9.73 -3.69 -3.74
CA SER A 107 -8.31 -4.03 -3.67
C SER A 107 -7.94 -5.30 -4.45
N LEU A 108 -7.99 -5.19 -5.78
CA LEU A 108 -7.69 -6.27 -6.74
C LEU A 108 -6.33 -6.94 -6.50
N TYR A 109 -5.22 -6.21 -6.63
CA TYR A 109 -3.87 -6.80 -6.52
C TYR A 109 -3.57 -7.43 -5.16
N PRO A 110 -3.86 -6.79 -4.00
CA PRO A 110 -3.68 -7.46 -2.71
C PRO A 110 -4.47 -8.75 -2.58
N SER A 111 -5.68 -8.81 -3.14
CA SER A 111 -6.52 -10.02 -3.09
C SER A 111 -5.90 -11.17 -3.90
N ILE A 112 -5.38 -10.87 -5.10
CA ILE A 112 -4.66 -11.85 -5.93
C ILE A 112 -3.39 -12.33 -5.20
N MET A 113 -2.61 -11.41 -4.62
CA MET A 113 -1.38 -11.74 -3.90
C MET A 113 -1.63 -12.59 -2.64
N MET A 114 -2.75 -12.41 -1.95
CA MET A 114 -3.10 -13.27 -0.81
C MET A 114 -3.59 -14.65 -1.24
N ALA A 115 -4.37 -14.74 -2.32
CA ALA A 115 -4.94 -16.00 -2.80
C ALA A 115 -3.89 -16.93 -3.42
N TYR A 116 -3.02 -16.38 -4.28
CA TYR A 116 -2.03 -17.18 -5.00
C TYR A 116 -0.68 -17.28 -4.31
N ASN A 117 -0.48 -16.53 -3.20
CA ASN A 117 0.74 -16.51 -2.40
C ASN A 117 2.05 -16.19 -3.18
N PRO A 118 2.08 -15.27 -4.18
CA PRO A 118 3.33 -14.81 -4.76
C PRO A 118 4.20 -14.14 -3.69
N CYS A 119 5.43 -14.62 -3.55
CA CYS A 119 6.42 -14.06 -2.64
C CYS A 119 7.81 -14.43 -3.14
N TYR A 120 8.80 -13.56 -2.88
CA TYR A 120 10.20 -13.82 -3.21
C TYR A 120 10.73 -15.14 -2.63
N CYS A 121 10.25 -15.54 -1.45
CA CYS A 121 10.66 -16.79 -0.78
C CYS A 121 10.00 -18.05 -1.35
N ASN A 122 8.92 -17.90 -2.12
CA ASN A 122 8.07 -19.02 -2.56
C ASN A 122 8.16 -19.24 -4.07
N LEU A 123 9.03 -18.50 -4.76
CA LEU A 123 9.34 -18.69 -6.17
C LEU A 123 10.22 -19.93 -6.30
N VAL A 124 9.77 -20.89 -7.10
CA VAL A 124 10.48 -22.17 -7.29
C VAL A 124 10.76 -22.35 -8.77
N THR A 125 12.00 -22.73 -9.10
CA THR A 125 12.38 -23.06 -10.47
C THR A 125 11.81 -24.44 -10.85
N PRO A 126 11.55 -24.71 -12.14
CA PRO A 126 11.08 -26.04 -12.56
C PRO A 126 12.04 -27.17 -12.16
N GLU A 127 13.34 -26.90 -12.06
CA GLU A 127 14.34 -27.85 -11.59
C GLU A 127 14.14 -28.23 -10.12
N ASP A 128 13.86 -27.24 -9.28
CA ASP A 128 13.65 -27.46 -7.84
C ASP A 128 12.35 -28.21 -7.58
N VAL A 129 11.30 -28.00 -8.39
CA VAL A 129 10.06 -28.79 -8.31
C VAL A 129 10.35 -30.29 -8.50
N CYS A 130 11.20 -30.63 -9.49
CA CYS A 130 11.62 -31.99 -9.74
C CYS A 130 12.50 -32.54 -8.61
N LYS A 131 13.47 -31.75 -8.12
CA LYS A 131 14.36 -32.18 -7.02
C LYS A 131 13.62 -32.48 -5.73
N PHE A 132 12.62 -31.67 -5.37
CA PHE A 132 11.85 -31.82 -4.14
C PHE A 132 10.62 -32.71 -4.30
N ASN A 133 10.37 -33.30 -5.48
CA ASN A 133 9.19 -34.12 -5.80
C ASN A 133 7.88 -33.51 -5.27
N LEU A 134 7.71 -32.19 -5.47
CA LEU A 134 6.56 -31.48 -4.92
C LEU A 134 5.28 -31.92 -5.62
N PRO A 135 4.24 -32.36 -4.88
CA PRO A 135 2.99 -32.77 -5.51
C PRO A 135 2.33 -31.57 -6.20
N PRO A 136 1.71 -31.76 -7.38
CA PRO A 136 1.09 -30.68 -8.15
C PRO A 136 -0.05 -29.98 -7.40
N LYS A 137 -0.59 -30.63 -6.36
CA LYS A 137 -1.59 -30.05 -5.47
C LYS A 137 -1.05 -28.91 -4.60
N CYS A 138 0.26 -28.85 -4.35
CA CYS A 138 0.90 -27.88 -3.46
C CYS A 138 1.48 -26.66 -4.20
N VAL A 139 1.30 -26.59 -5.51
CA VAL A 139 1.95 -25.63 -6.39
C VAL A 139 0.91 -24.86 -7.22
N ASN A 140 1.14 -23.57 -7.42
CA ASN A 140 0.37 -22.69 -8.31
C ASN A 140 1.25 -22.28 -9.49
N LYS A 141 0.72 -22.34 -10.71
CA LYS A 141 1.37 -21.81 -11.91
C LYS A 141 0.70 -20.51 -12.33
N THR A 142 1.49 -19.49 -12.63
CA THR A 142 0.98 -18.22 -13.16
C THR A 142 0.82 -18.29 -14.68
N PRO A 143 0.00 -17.39 -15.27
CA PRO A 143 -0.07 -17.23 -16.73
C PRO A 143 1.29 -16.92 -17.36
N SER A 144 2.19 -16.28 -16.62
CA SER A 144 3.56 -15.97 -17.02
C SER A 144 4.54 -17.15 -16.90
N SER A 145 4.04 -18.38 -16.72
CA SER A 145 4.82 -19.63 -16.58
C SER A 145 5.66 -19.80 -15.30
N GLU A 146 5.59 -18.83 -14.38
CA GLU A 146 6.28 -18.92 -13.10
C GLU A 146 5.52 -19.82 -12.12
N THR A 147 6.26 -20.46 -11.22
CA THR A 147 5.73 -21.46 -10.31
C THR A 147 5.92 -21.04 -8.86
N PHE A 148 4.83 -21.02 -8.09
CA PHE A 148 4.81 -20.61 -6.69
C PHE A 148 4.25 -21.68 -5.76
N VAL A 149 4.79 -21.73 -4.54
CA VAL A 149 4.31 -22.64 -3.48
C VAL A 149 3.02 -22.11 -2.84
N LYS A 150 2.05 -23.00 -2.62
CA LYS A 150 0.79 -22.67 -1.93
C LYS A 150 1.02 -22.35 -0.44
N SER A 151 0.09 -21.57 0.13
CA SER A 151 0.09 -21.17 1.53
C SER A 151 0.03 -22.33 2.53
N ASN A 152 -0.44 -23.51 2.11
CA ASN A 152 -0.50 -24.72 2.94
C ASN A 152 0.89 -25.18 3.41
N LEU A 153 1.91 -25.03 2.57
CA LEU A 153 3.28 -25.43 2.92
C LEU A 153 4.00 -24.29 3.62
N GLN A 154 3.98 -23.10 3.01
CA GLN A 154 4.66 -21.93 3.55
C GLN A 154 3.96 -20.63 3.14
N LYS A 155 3.60 -19.84 4.15
CA LYS A 155 3.06 -18.50 3.93
C LYS A 155 4.17 -17.50 3.65
N GLY A 156 4.06 -16.78 2.52
CA GLY A 156 5.01 -15.76 2.12
C GLY A 156 5.03 -14.56 3.08
N ILE A 157 6.12 -13.79 3.05
CA ILE A 157 6.25 -12.53 3.80
C ILE A 157 5.27 -11.48 3.26
N LEU A 158 5.12 -11.41 1.94
CA LEU A 158 4.33 -10.38 1.28
C LEU A 158 2.82 -10.48 1.63
N PRO A 159 2.17 -11.65 1.53
CA PRO A 159 0.77 -11.80 1.96
C PRO A 159 0.52 -11.41 3.41
N GLU A 160 1.44 -11.71 4.33
CA GLU A 160 1.31 -11.34 5.75
C GLU A 160 1.36 -9.82 5.96
N ILE A 161 2.26 -9.12 5.26
CA ILE A 161 2.33 -7.65 5.33
C ILE A 161 1.04 -7.04 4.78
N LEU A 162 0.53 -7.57 3.67
CA LEU A 162 -0.70 -7.09 3.04
C LEU A 162 -1.93 -7.30 3.94
N GLU A 163 -2.02 -8.44 4.63
CA GLU A 163 -3.09 -8.68 5.62
C GLU A 163 -3.04 -7.67 6.77
N GLU A 164 -1.86 -7.39 7.32
CA GLU A 164 -1.67 -6.39 8.38
C GLU A 164 -2.13 -4.99 7.90
N LEU A 165 -1.80 -4.62 6.65
CA LEU A 165 -2.18 -3.34 6.05
C LEU A 165 -3.69 -3.25 5.76
N LEU A 166 -4.30 -4.31 5.23
CA LEU A 166 -5.75 -4.37 4.98
C LEU A 166 -6.53 -4.33 6.29
N ALA A 167 -6.06 -5.02 7.33
CA ALA A 167 -6.65 -4.95 8.67
C ALA A 167 -6.57 -3.53 9.24
N ALA A 168 -5.43 -2.85 9.10
CA ALA A 168 -5.27 -1.46 9.52
C ALA A 168 -6.23 -0.53 8.74
N ARG A 169 -6.34 -0.71 7.42
CA ARG A 169 -7.30 0.04 6.58
C ARG A 169 -8.75 -0.19 7.01
N LYS A 170 -9.12 -1.44 7.32
CA LYS A 170 -10.47 -1.80 7.79
C LYS A 170 -10.80 -1.11 9.10
N ARG A 171 -9.84 -1.06 10.04
CA ARG A 171 -9.98 -0.32 11.31
C ARG A 171 -10.11 1.19 11.11
N ALA A 172 -9.40 1.77 10.14
CA ALA A 172 -9.49 3.19 9.86
C ALA A 172 -10.83 3.61 9.22
N LYS A 173 -11.35 2.81 8.27
CA LYS A 173 -12.56 3.12 7.47
C LYS A 173 -13.78 3.65 8.25
N PRO A 174 -14.18 3.12 9.43
CA PRO A 174 -15.29 3.67 10.20
C PRO A 174 -15.03 5.10 10.71
N TYR A 175 -13.80 5.41 11.15
CA TYR A 175 -13.43 6.77 11.58
C TYR A 175 -13.62 7.78 10.44
N TRP A 176 -13.22 7.41 9.22
CA TRP A 176 -13.41 8.24 8.04
C TRP A 176 -14.89 8.45 7.69
N LYS A 177 -15.72 7.40 7.77
CA LYS A 177 -17.16 7.51 7.53
C LYS A 177 -17.83 8.47 8.52
N LYS A 178 -17.47 8.39 9.81
CA LYS A 178 -18.00 9.27 10.86
C LYS A 178 -17.67 10.73 10.61
N GLN A 179 -16.43 11.04 10.24
CA GLN A 179 -16.04 12.42 9.91
C GLN A 179 -16.70 12.95 8.63
N ARG A 180 -16.88 12.10 7.61
CA ARG A 180 -17.53 12.49 6.35
C ARG A 180 -19.00 12.90 6.55
N ILE A 181 -19.71 12.28 7.50
CA ILE A 181 -21.10 12.65 7.83
C ILE A 181 -21.14 14.03 8.51
N HIS A 182 -20.18 14.34 9.39
CA HIS A 182 -20.09 15.64 10.04
C HIS A 182 -19.78 16.76 9.04
N LEU A 183 -18.89 16.51 8.07
CA LEU A 183 -18.52 17.49 7.03
C LEU A 183 -19.60 17.76 5.98
N ARG A 184 -20.58 16.86 5.80
CA ARG A 184 -21.72 17.09 4.88
C ARG A 184 -22.90 17.82 5.53
N ARG A 185 -22.86 18.01 6.85
CA ARG A 185 -23.90 18.69 7.65
C ARG A 185 -23.52 20.13 8.04
N LEU A 186 -22.32 20.56 7.65
CA LEU A 186 -21.84 21.94 7.71
C LEU A 186 -21.95 22.53 6.30
#